data_AF-A0A8T3VQ95-F1
#
_entry.id   AF-A0A8T3VQ95-F1
#
_cell.length_a   1.000
_cell.length_b   1.000
_cell.length_c   1.000
_cell.angle_alpha   90.00
_cell.angle_beta   90.00
_cell.angle_gamma   90.00
#
_symmetry.space_group_name_H-M   'P 1'
#
loop_
_entity.id
_entity.type
_entity.pdbx_description
1 polymer ?
#
loop_
_entity_poly.entity_id
_entity_poly.type
_entity_poly.pdbx_seq_one_letter_code
_entity_poly.pdbx_strand_id
1 'polypeptide(L)'
;MIVIAVIAIAIIGVGAYFAFAQQNPDPEPTGITIVDGSGATITLDEPLTSCTIVSTNPAMAMKILGLTDKVDNIIFYTENKSQQYYEAGFTKIDMSSDKPSAKTMSNIEYLQQKGVKYIIEPVSSNTLSAAAEAACANANITTIKLDCFGETMLEDMEKMATLFGNTNEIKKAYSAYKELRNKVIQPVVSQKTVDSDLFLFYFLGLGAFYNETGELSKTVEKIYGKNATRLIEGLNPTSPTTKAPETEGIFASLTVINEETPIKLLLLRGSAGDQAEQLFSKWNSKSIHVYKFDYIDGSDSNVFAIESDLLSGPMDYIAYAAIGKIVGMDLDFTVSDLVDEYKQLYGFGPNTETYIWEFQFDENGDLAEVMPSSID
;
A
#
# COMPACT_ATOMS: atom_id res chain seq x y z
N MET A 1 19.69 -29.08 -31.81
CA MET A 1 20.59 -28.55 -30.78
C MET A 1 20.06 -27.17 -30.42
N ILE A 2 19.35 -27.08 -29.31
CA ILE A 2 18.62 -25.87 -28.88
C ILE A 2 19.60 -25.00 -28.09
N VAL A 3 19.86 -23.79 -28.57
CA VAL A 3 20.69 -22.80 -27.88
C VAL A 3 19.79 -22.06 -26.90
N ILE A 4 19.96 -22.34 -25.61
CA ILE A 4 19.31 -21.62 -24.51
C ILE A 4 20.17 -20.39 -24.22
N ALA A 5 19.66 -19.20 -24.54
CA ALA A 5 20.26 -17.93 -24.16
C ALA A 5 19.90 -17.65 -22.69
N VAL A 6 20.90 -17.72 -21.81
CA VAL A 6 20.79 -17.30 -20.42
C VAL A 6 20.85 -15.77 -20.39
N ILE A 7 19.72 -15.13 -20.10
CA ILE A 7 19.66 -13.70 -19.79
C ILE A 7 20.13 -13.52 -18.35
N ALA A 8 21.34 -13.03 -18.17
CA ALA A 8 21.85 -12.60 -16.87
C ALA A 8 21.23 -11.22 -16.54
N ILE A 9 20.28 -11.20 -15.61
CA ILE A 9 19.75 -9.97 -15.02
C ILE A 9 20.81 -9.46 -14.03
N ALA A 10 21.56 -8.43 -14.44
CA ALA A 10 22.44 -7.70 -13.54
C ALA A 10 21.58 -6.75 -12.69
N ILE A 11 21.33 -7.14 -11.45
CA ILE A 11 20.85 -6.24 -10.39
C ILE A 11 21.99 -5.28 -10.09
N ILE A 12 21.99 -4.10 -10.69
CA ILE A 12 22.87 -2.99 -10.26
C ILE A 12 22.16 -2.33 -9.08
N GLY A 13 22.43 -2.89 -7.90
CA GLY A 13 22.12 -2.23 -6.64
C GLY A 13 22.90 -0.93 -6.52
N VAL A 14 22.26 0.06 -5.91
CA VAL A 14 22.70 1.45 -5.64
C VAL A 14 23.98 1.55 -4.76
N GLY A 15 24.72 0.45 -4.55
CA GLY A 15 25.89 0.38 -3.66
C GLY A 15 27.28 0.42 -4.32
N ALA A 16 27.40 0.46 -5.66
CA ALA A 16 28.70 0.24 -6.34
C ALA A 16 29.38 1.48 -6.94
N TYR A 17 28.78 2.68 -6.90
CA TYR A 17 29.37 3.86 -7.56
C TYR A 17 30.57 4.46 -6.81
N PHE A 18 30.83 4.09 -5.56
CA PHE A 18 31.97 4.60 -4.78
C PHE A 18 33.27 3.79 -4.90
N ALA A 19 33.30 2.66 -5.63
CA ALA A 19 34.49 1.78 -5.66
C ALA A 19 35.16 1.60 -7.05
N PHE A 20 34.60 2.13 -8.14
CA PHE A 20 35.20 2.00 -9.49
C PHE A 20 35.66 3.31 -10.15
N ALA A 21 35.47 4.46 -9.50
CA ALA A 21 35.84 5.78 -10.04
C ALA A 21 37.34 6.13 -9.86
N GLN A 22 38.26 5.20 -10.11
CA GLN A 22 39.70 5.49 -10.08
C GLN A 22 40.48 5.21 -11.36
N GLN A 23 39.86 4.77 -12.46
CA GLN A 23 40.56 4.67 -13.75
C GLN A 23 39.64 5.08 -14.90
N ASN A 24 39.91 6.29 -15.43
CA ASN A 24 39.27 7.01 -16.55
C ASN A 24 38.18 8.02 -16.13
N PRO A 25 38.41 9.33 -16.33
CA PRO A 25 37.38 10.35 -16.17
C PRO A 25 36.58 10.39 -17.46
N ASP A 26 35.64 9.47 -17.64
CA ASP A 26 34.48 9.81 -18.47
C ASP A 26 33.77 10.98 -17.75
N PRO A 27 33.23 11.98 -18.49
CA PRO A 27 32.50 13.07 -17.87
C PRO A 27 31.40 12.46 -17.02
N GLU A 28 31.42 12.74 -15.70
CA GLU A 28 30.37 12.28 -14.81
C GLU A 28 29.03 12.66 -15.43
N PRO A 29 28.06 11.73 -15.52
CA PRO A 29 26.73 12.09 -15.99
C PRO A 29 26.19 13.15 -15.03
N THR A 30 26.11 14.38 -15.50
CA THR A 30 25.64 15.54 -14.72
C THR A 30 24.12 15.51 -14.47
N GLY A 31 23.44 14.44 -14.91
CA GLY A 31 22.00 14.27 -14.82
C GLY A 31 21.57 13.33 -13.69
N ILE A 32 20.37 13.56 -13.16
CA ILE A 32 19.68 12.68 -12.22
C ILE A 32 19.16 11.47 -12.99
N THR A 33 19.50 10.25 -12.54
CA THR A 33 18.95 9.03 -13.12
C THR A 33 18.36 8.13 -12.04
N ILE A 34 17.14 7.65 -12.25
CA ILE A 34 16.51 6.61 -11.43
C ILE A 34 15.94 5.49 -12.31
N VAL A 35 15.72 4.33 -11.71
CA VAL A 35 14.85 3.29 -12.28
C VAL A 35 13.57 3.28 -11.46
N ASP A 36 12.43 3.53 -12.11
CA ASP A 36 11.14 3.59 -11.45
C ASP A 36 10.58 2.18 -11.15
N GLY A 37 9.44 2.09 -10.48
CA GLY A 37 8.80 0.83 -10.10
C GLY A 37 8.26 0.01 -11.27
N SER A 38 8.22 0.56 -12.49
CA SER A 38 7.93 -0.20 -13.71
C SER A 38 9.19 -0.78 -14.37
N GLY A 39 10.37 -0.43 -13.87
CA GLY A 39 11.66 -0.76 -14.46
C GLY A 39 12.12 0.23 -15.54
N ALA A 40 11.41 1.35 -15.74
CA ALA A 40 11.80 2.37 -16.71
C ALA A 40 12.92 3.25 -16.15
N THR A 41 13.95 3.51 -16.96
CA THR A 41 15.00 4.49 -16.62
C THR A 41 14.48 5.90 -16.89
N ILE A 42 14.47 6.73 -15.85
CA ILE A 42 14.14 8.16 -15.93
C ILE A 42 15.44 8.95 -15.77
N THR A 43 15.75 9.79 -16.75
CA THR A 43 16.92 10.69 -16.72
C THR A 43 16.46 12.14 -16.84
N LEU A 44 16.96 12.99 -15.95
CA LEU A 44 16.67 14.42 -15.89
C LEU A 44 17.98 15.20 -15.85
N ASP A 45 18.07 16.31 -16.59
CA ASP A 45 19.23 17.18 -16.56
C ASP A 45 19.30 18.01 -15.27
N GLU A 46 18.15 18.29 -14.66
CA GLU A 46 18.01 19.08 -13.42
C GLU A 46 16.94 18.46 -12.50
N PRO A 47 16.97 18.74 -11.19
CA PRO A 47 15.90 18.36 -10.28
C PRO A 47 14.51 18.82 -10.75
N LEU A 48 13.50 18.00 -10.49
CA LEU A 48 12.12 18.37 -10.74
C LEU A 48 11.74 19.61 -9.93
N THR A 49 11.16 20.59 -10.61
CA THR A 49 10.64 21.80 -9.96
C THR A 49 9.17 21.66 -9.57
N SER A 50 8.45 20.76 -10.23
CA SER A 50 7.03 20.48 -10.00
C SER A 50 6.59 19.15 -10.61
N CYS A 51 5.50 18.58 -10.11
CA CYS A 51 4.81 17.44 -10.71
C CYS A 51 3.30 17.47 -10.43
N THR A 52 2.56 16.67 -11.18
CA THR A 52 1.21 16.24 -10.81
C THR A 52 1.26 14.84 -10.22
N ILE A 53 0.45 14.57 -9.20
CA ILE A 53 0.38 13.26 -8.56
C ILE A 53 -0.93 12.57 -8.91
N VAL A 54 -0.87 11.26 -9.12
CA VAL A 54 -2.04 10.38 -9.18
C VAL A 54 -2.10 9.56 -7.89
N SER A 55 -3.30 9.44 -7.32
CA SER A 55 -3.57 8.73 -6.06
C SER A 55 -2.98 9.41 -4.81
N THR A 56 -3.20 8.79 -3.66
CA THR A 56 -2.92 9.34 -2.33
C THR A 56 -1.51 9.04 -1.82
N ASN A 57 -0.95 7.86 -2.15
CA ASN A 57 0.30 7.38 -1.55
C ASN A 57 1.51 8.24 -1.93
N PRO A 58 1.77 8.55 -3.21
CA PRO A 58 2.91 9.39 -3.56
C PRO A 58 2.75 10.81 -3.01
N ALA A 59 1.51 11.31 -2.90
CA ALA A 59 1.24 12.62 -2.31
C ALA A 59 1.61 12.63 -0.81
N MET A 60 1.20 11.62 -0.04
CA MET A 60 1.62 11.51 1.37
C MET A 60 3.15 11.40 1.51
N ALA A 61 3.82 10.65 0.63
CA ALA A 61 5.29 10.58 0.61
C ALA A 61 5.93 11.96 0.34
N MET A 62 5.39 12.73 -0.60
CA MET A 62 5.85 14.11 -0.85
C MET A 62 5.60 15.04 0.33
N LYS A 63 4.50 14.88 1.07
CA LYS A 63 4.29 15.62 2.33
C LYS A 63 5.40 15.32 3.34
N ILE A 64 5.69 14.04 3.55
CA ILE A 64 6.71 13.59 4.50
C ILE A 64 8.07 14.17 4.14
N LEU A 65 8.42 14.19 2.85
CA LEU A 65 9.68 14.76 2.35
C LEU A 65 9.73 16.30 2.34
N GLY A 66 8.64 16.98 2.73
CA GLY A 66 8.56 18.44 2.73
C GLY A 66 8.42 19.06 1.34
N LEU A 67 7.87 18.31 0.38
CA LEU A 67 7.79 18.67 -1.04
C LEU A 67 6.38 19.14 -1.46
N THR A 68 5.51 19.54 -0.53
CA THR A 68 4.13 19.93 -0.88
C THR A 68 4.07 21.12 -1.83
N ASP A 69 5.08 22.00 -1.83
CA ASP A 69 5.21 23.12 -2.76
C ASP A 69 5.62 22.69 -4.18
N LYS A 70 6.07 21.45 -4.37
CA LYS A 70 6.42 20.87 -5.68
C LYS A 70 5.24 20.16 -6.35
N VAL A 71 4.07 20.15 -5.73
CA VAL A 71 2.89 19.44 -6.24
C VAL A 71 1.90 20.44 -6.81
N ASP A 72 1.79 20.49 -8.14
CA ASP A 72 0.90 21.40 -8.84
C ASP A 72 -0.55 20.92 -8.82
N ASN A 73 -0.76 19.60 -8.75
CA ASN A 73 -2.09 19.01 -8.67
C ASN A 73 -2.04 17.58 -8.12
N ILE A 74 -3.16 17.14 -7.56
CA ILE A 74 -3.41 15.74 -7.19
C ILE A 74 -4.68 15.28 -7.91
N ILE A 75 -4.58 14.15 -8.59
CA ILE A 75 -5.66 13.49 -9.32
C ILE A 75 -6.05 12.25 -8.51
N PHE A 76 -7.26 12.26 -7.98
CA PHE A 76 -7.76 11.14 -7.19
C PHE A 76 -8.39 10.06 -8.08
N TYR A 77 -8.24 8.81 -7.68
CA TYR A 77 -8.76 7.67 -8.43
C TYR A 77 -10.24 7.39 -8.14
N THR A 78 -10.65 7.45 -6.87
CA THR A 78 -12.02 7.19 -6.42
C THR A 78 -12.72 8.45 -5.94
N GLU A 79 -12.25 9.02 -4.83
CA GLU A 79 -12.89 10.12 -4.12
C GLU A 79 -12.02 11.38 -4.14
N ASN A 80 -12.64 12.54 -4.36
CA ASN A 80 -11.95 13.81 -4.33
C ASN A 80 -11.60 14.19 -2.87
N LYS A 81 -10.31 14.05 -2.50
CA LYS A 81 -9.79 14.45 -1.18
C LYS A 81 -9.07 15.82 -1.21
N SER A 82 -9.34 16.69 -2.19
CA SER A 82 -8.57 17.93 -2.37
C SER A 82 -8.55 18.82 -1.11
N GLN A 83 -9.67 18.93 -0.39
CA GLN A 83 -9.74 19.75 0.84
C GLN A 83 -8.77 19.25 1.93
N GLN A 84 -8.78 17.94 2.20
CA GLN A 84 -7.87 17.32 3.17
C GLN A 84 -6.40 17.57 2.80
N TYR A 85 -6.05 17.44 1.52
CA TYR A 85 -4.68 17.69 1.07
C TYR A 85 -4.31 19.18 1.11
N TYR A 86 -5.25 20.08 0.81
CA TYR A 86 -5.01 21.51 0.94
C TYR A 86 -4.71 21.89 2.40
N GLU A 87 -5.49 21.38 3.35
CA GLU A 87 -5.28 21.56 4.79
C GLU A 87 -3.95 20.96 5.27
N ALA A 88 -3.52 19.85 4.66
CA ALA A 88 -2.20 19.26 4.85
C ALA A 88 -1.05 20.05 4.18
N GLY A 89 -1.31 21.19 3.54
CA GLY A 89 -0.29 22.11 3.01
C GLY A 89 0.03 21.98 1.53
N PHE A 90 -0.79 21.27 0.75
CA PHE A 90 -0.70 21.20 -0.71
C PHE A 90 -1.40 22.40 -1.36
N THR A 91 -0.91 23.61 -1.11
CA THR A 91 -1.66 24.85 -1.41
C THR A 91 -1.78 25.20 -2.90
N LYS A 92 -1.05 24.50 -3.78
CA LYS A 92 -1.06 24.73 -5.24
C LYS A 92 -2.10 23.88 -5.98
N ILE A 93 -2.63 22.84 -5.33
CA ILE A 93 -3.54 21.92 -6.01
C ILE A 93 -4.82 22.65 -6.38
N ASP A 94 -5.37 22.27 -7.53
CA ASP A 94 -6.69 22.73 -7.93
C ASP A 94 -7.72 22.25 -6.87
N MET A 95 -8.78 23.00 -6.59
CA MET A 95 -9.78 22.63 -5.58
C MET A 95 -11.16 22.40 -6.18
N SER A 96 -11.28 22.51 -7.50
CA SER A 96 -12.54 22.36 -8.20
C SER A 96 -13.07 20.92 -8.10
N SER A 97 -14.40 20.81 -8.04
CA SER A 97 -15.12 19.54 -8.12
C SER A 97 -15.04 18.91 -9.51
N ASP A 98 -14.78 19.71 -10.54
CA ASP A 98 -14.92 19.33 -11.94
C ASP A 98 -13.64 18.67 -12.49
N LYS A 99 -12.68 18.39 -11.61
CA LYS A 99 -11.47 17.68 -11.97
C LYS A 99 -11.80 16.26 -12.46
N PRO A 100 -11.17 15.82 -13.55
CA PRO A 100 -11.26 14.43 -13.96
C PRO A 100 -10.68 13.48 -12.90
N SER A 101 -11.37 12.37 -12.63
CA SER A 101 -10.81 11.26 -11.85
C SER A 101 -9.72 10.55 -12.66
N ALA A 102 -8.72 9.96 -12.00
CA ALA A 102 -7.68 9.17 -12.68
C ALA A 102 -8.26 7.98 -13.45
N LYS A 103 -9.35 7.38 -12.94
CA LYS A 103 -10.06 6.27 -13.56
C LYS A 103 -10.66 6.63 -14.92
N THR A 104 -11.17 7.85 -15.04
CA THR A 104 -11.90 8.34 -16.22
C THR A 104 -11.15 9.45 -16.95
N MET A 105 -9.86 9.65 -16.65
CA MET A 105 -9.03 10.68 -17.29
C MET A 105 -8.83 10.32 -18.76
N SER A 106 -9.83 10.65 -19.57
CA SER A 106 -9.77 10.61 -21.03
C SER A 106 -9.18 11.90 -21.59
N ASN A 107 -9.16 12.97 -20.80
CA ASN A 107 -8.83 14.28 -21.29
C ASN A 107 -7.39 14.70 -20.95
N ILE A 108 -6.45 14.25 -21.78
CA ILE A 108 -5.06 14.75 -21.82
C ILE A 108 -4.98 16.29 -21.92
N GLU A 109 -6.02 16.92 -22.49
CA GLU A 109 -6.10 18.39 -22.60
C GLU A 109 -6.09 19.06 -21.23
N TYR A 110 -6.66 18.42 -20.18
CA TYR A 110 -6.60 18.98 -18.82
C TYR A 110 -5.15 19.09 -18.34
N LEU A 111 -4.36 18.03 -18.51
CA LEU A 111 -2.95 18.00 -18.12
C LEU A 111 -2.13 19.01 -18.94
N GLN A 112 -2.40 19.10 -20.24
CA GLN A 112 -1.74 20.05 -21.13
C GLN A 112 -2.10 21.51 -20.82
N GLN A 113 -3.37 21.81 -20.52
CA GLN A 113 -3.83 23.16 -20.12
C GLN A 113 -3.16 23.59 -18.82
N LYS A 114 -2.92 22.66 -17.90
CA LYS A 114 -2.18 22.91 -16.65
C LYS A 114 -0.67 22.94 -16.85
N GLY A 115 -0.16 22.67 -18.05
CA GLY A 115 1.27 22.69 -18.37
C GLY A 115 2.05 21.56 -17.70
N VAL A 116 1.40 20.43 -17.39
CA VAL A 116 2.02 19.30 -16.70
C VAL A 116 3.10 18.68 -17.57
N LYS A 117 4.29 18.48 -16.98
CA LYS A 117 5.43 17.79 -17.63
C LYS A 117 5.73 16.43 -17.02
N TYR A 118 5.49 16.29 -15.72
CA TYR A 118 5.81 15.09 -14.94
C TYR A 118 4.60 14.65 -14.13
N ILE A 119 4.31 13.36 -14.20
CA ILE A 119 3.31 12.70 -13.37
C ILE A 119 4.01 11.67 -12.49
N ILE A 120 3.70 11.68 -11.19
CA ILE A 120 4.11 10.61 -10.28
C ILE A 120 2.86 9.81 -9.90
N GLU A 121 2.91 8.50 -10.09
CA GLU A 121 1.79 7.60 -9.82
C GLU A 121 2.25 6.27 -9.21
N PRO A 122 1.37 5.53 -8.50
CA PRO A 122 1.67 4.18 -8.06
C PRO A 122 1.82 3.18 -9.24
N VAL A 123 2.37 2.01 -8.94
CA VAL A 123 2.51 0.87 -9.87
C VAL A 123 1.38 -0.15 -9.66
N SER A 124 1.06 -0.43 -8.40
CA SER A 124 0.29 -1.62 -8.00
C SER A 124 -1.23 -1.39 -7.89
N SER A 125 -1.67 -0.16 -7.62
CA SER A 125 -3.09 0.15 -7.43
C SER A 125 -3.42 1.61 -7.70
N ASN A 126 -4.66 1.87 -8.16
CA ASN A 126 -5.17 3.23 -8.42
C ASN A 126 -4.29 4.05 -9.40
N THR A 127 -3.71 3.37 -10.39
CA THR A 127 -2.87 3.96 -11.44
C THR A 127 -3.74 4.58 -12.54
N LEU A 128 -3.13 5.37 -13.41
CA LEU A 128 -3.70 5.74 -14.70
C LEU A 128 -4.07 4.48 -15.49
N SER A 129 -5.10 4.62 -16.33
CA SER A 129 -5.42 3.59 -17.31
C SER A 129 -4.33 3.53 -18.39
N ALA A 130 -4.11 2.37 -19.01
CA ALA A 130 -3.13 2.24 -20.10
C ALA A 130 -3.36 3.23 -21.26
N ALA A 131 -4.63 3.57 -21.55
CA ALA A 131 -4.97 4.58 -22.55
C ALA A 131 -4.55 5.99 -22.11
N ALA A 132 -4.72 6.33 -20.82
CA ALA A 132 -4.29 7.61 -20.26
C ALA A 132 -2.75 7.71 -20.21
N GLU A 133 -2.04 6.63 -19.84
CA GLU A 133 -0.57 6.58 -19.88
C GLU A 133 -0.04 6.81 -21.30
N ALA A 134 -0.62 6.12 -22.29
CA ALA A 134 -0.25 6.31 -23.70
C ALA A 134 -0.53 7.74 -24.19
N ALA A 135 -1.64 8.34 -23.76
CA ALA A 135 -1.96 9.73 -24.07
C ALA A 135 -0.95 10.72 -23.43
N CYS A 136 -0.52 10.47 -22.19
CA CYS A 136 0.52 11.25 -21.52
C CYS A 136 1.84 11.19 -22.29
N ALA A 137 2.28 9.99 -22.68
CA ALA A 137 3.50 9.82 -23.47
C ALA A 137 3.44 10.57 -24.80
N ASN A 138 2.32 10.47 -25.53
CA ASN A 138 2.10 11.18 -26.80
C ASN A 138 2.08 12.72 -26.64
N ALA A 139 1.75 13.21 -25.44
CA ALA A 139 1.77 14.62 -25.10
C ALA A 139 3.12 15.11 -24.54
N ASN A 140 4.17 14.28 -24.57
CA ASN A 140 5.47 14.54 -23.95
C ASN A 140 5.38 14.79 -22.43
N ILE A 141 4.45 14.12 -21.76
CA ILE A 141 4.35 14.10 -20.30
C ILE A 141 5.04 12.82 -19.83
N THR A 142 6.06 12.97 -18.99
CA THR A 142 6.78 11.83 -18.41
C THR A 142 6.04 11.31 -17.19
N THR A 143 5.62 10.05 -17.25
CA THR A 143 5.10 9.33 -16.11
C THR A 143 6.23 8.62 -15.36
N ILE A 144 6.27 8.75 -14.04
CA ILE A 144 7.23 8.13 -13.14
C ILE A 144 6.45 7.28 -12.15
N LYS A 145 6.68 5.96 -12.13
CA LYS A 145 5.92 5.05 -11.26
C LYS A 145 6.63 4.78 -9.95
N LEU A 146 6.06 5.21 -8.83
CA LEU A 146 6.55 5.02 -7.47
C LEU A 146 5.37 4.64 -6.58
N ASP A 147 5.35 3.40 -6.08
CA ASP A 147 4.22 2.87 -5.28
C ASP A 147 4.08 3.59 -3.94
N CYS A 148 5.22 3.86 -3.30
CA CYS A 148 5.28 4.45 -1.97
C CYS A 148 4.42 3.65 -0.98
N PHE A 149 4.58 2.31 -0.97
CA PHE A 149 3.85 1.39 -0.10
C PHE A 149 4.63 0.09 0.12
N GLY A 150 4.54 -0.51 1.31
CA GLY A 150 5.00 -1.88 1.56
C GLY A 150 6.52 -2.04 1.43
N GLU A 151 6.95 -3.05 0.67
CA GLU A 151 8.37 -3.36 0.47
C GLU A 151 9.14 -2.26 -0.24
N THR A 152 8.50 -1.53 -1.16
CA THR A 152 9.16 -0.49 -1.96
C THR A 152 9.14 0.88 -1.29
N MET A 153 8.38 1.07 -0.20
CA MET A 153 8.17 2.36 0.49
C MET A 153 9.44 3.23 0.60
N LEU A 154 10.48 2.72 1.25
CA LEU A 154 11.68 3.50 1.53
C LEU A 154 12.50 3.76 0.26
N GLU A 155 12.58 2.77 -0.64
CA GLU A 155 13.27 2.89 -1.92
C GLU A 155 12.60 3.93 -2.82
N ASP A 156 11.26 3.91 -2.90
CA ASP A 156 10.47 4.86 -3.67
C ASP A 156 10.61 6.28 -3.12
N MET A 157 10.64 6.44 -1.80
CA MET A 157 10.90 7.75 -1.17
C MET A 157 12.33 8.25 -1.43
N GLU A 158 13.32 7.37 -1.50
CA GLU A 158 14.70 7.73 -1.84
C GLU A 158 14.84 8.13 -3.32
N LYS A 159 14.16 7.43 -4.22
CA LYS A 159 14.02 7.82 -5.64
C LYS A 159 13.33 9.17 -5.75
N MET A 160 12.25 9.39 -5.00
CA MET A 160 11.54 10.66 -4.94
C MET A 160 12.45 11.78 -4.44
N ALA A 161 13.19 11.58 -3.36
CA ALA A 161 14.16 12.55 -2.86
C ALA A 161 15.22 12.91 -3.92
N THR A 162 15.67 11.91 -4.68
CA THR A 162 16.63 12.06 -5.77
C THR A 162 16.08 12.90 -6.93
N LEU A 163 14.84 12.63 -7.37
CA LEU A 163 14.16 13.41 -8.41
C LEU A 163 14.05 14.90 -8.05
N PHE A 164 13.87 15.23 -6.77
CA PHE A 164 13.75 16.60 -6.27
C PHE A 164 15.08 17.18 -5.74
N GLY A 165 16.22 16.57 -6.11
CA GLY A 165 17.55 17.16 -5.95
C GLY A 165 18.24 16.86 -4.63
N ASN A 166 17.69 15.99 -3.78
CA ASN A 166 18.39 15.45 -2.61
C ASN A 166 18.96 16.54 -1.68
N THR A 167 18.20 17.62 -1.47
CA THR A 167 18.61 18.70 -0.55
C THR A 167 18.77 18.18 0.87
N ASN A 168 19.46 18.93 1.73
CA ASN A 168 19.66 18.54 3.11
C ASN A 168 18.34 18.40 3.88
N GLU A 169 17.35 19.23 3.56
CA GLU A 169 16.01 19.21 4.14
C GLU A 169 15.28 17.93 3.76
N ILE A 170 15.29 17.57 2.46
CA ILE A 170 14.66 16.33 1.95
C ILE A 170 15.33 15.10 2.59
N LYS A 171 16.67 15.07 2.63
CA LYS A 171 17.43 13.96 3.24
C LYS A 171 17.14 13.80 4.72
N LYS A 172 17.03 14.91 5.46
CA LYS A 172 16.67 14.90 6.87
C LYS A 172 15.25 14.37 7.07
N ALA A 173 14.30 14.81 6.25
CA ALA A 173 12.92 14.36 6.29
C ALA A 173 12.79 12.85 5.98
N TYR A 174 13.46 12.37 4.92
CA TYR A 174 13.55 10.95 4.59
C TYR A 174 14.14 10.12 5.74
N SER A 175 15.26 10.58 6.32
CA SER A 175 15.92 9.88 7.42
C SER A 175 15.03 9.79 8.66
N ALA A 176 14.34 10.87 9.01
CA ALA A 176 13.41 10.91 10.14
C ALA A 176 12.23 9.94 9.95
N TYR A 177 11.63 9.93 8.76
CA TYR A 177 10.56 8.96 8.46
C TYR A 177 11.07 7.52 8.45
N LYS A 178 12.25 7.26 7.86
CA LYS A 178 12.87 5.94 7.88
C LYS A 178 13.12 5.44 9.30
N GLU A 179 13.58 6.33 10.19
CA GLU A 179 13.77 6.03 11.61
C GLU A 179 12.43 5.71 12.29
N LEU A 180 11.41 6.57 12.14
CA LEU A 180 10.06 6.36 12.67
C LEU A 180 9.49 5.01 12.22
N ARG A 181 9.50 4.76 10.91
CA ARG A 181 8.98 3.54 10.29
C ARG A 181 9.69 2.29 10.84
N ASN A 182 11.02 2.33 10.93
CA ASN A 182 11.81 1.20 11.44
C ASN A 182 11.67 1.01 12.95
N LYS A 183 11.51 2.08 13.72
CA LYS A 183 11.27 2.02 15.17
C LYS A 183 10.02 1.20 15.50
N VAL A 184 9.01 1.21 14.62
CA VAL A 184 7.79 0.41 14.79
C VAL A 184 7.93 -0.97 14.16
N ILE A 185 8.39 -1.07 12.91
CA ILE A 185 8.44 -2.36 12.19
C ILE A 185 9.44 -3.34 12.83
N GLN A 186 10.60 -2.88 13.28
CA GLN A 186 11.65 -3.79 13.76
C GLN A 186 11.24 -4.56 15.02
N PRO A 187 10.67 -3.94 16.07
CA PRO A 187 10.12 -4.68 17.21
C PRO A 187 9.09 -5.73 16.79
N VAL A 188 8.14 -5.38 15.92
CA VAL A 188 7.09 -6.31 15.45
C VAL A 188 7.70 -7.51 14.72
N VAL A 189 8.55 -7.27 13.72
CA VAL A 189 9.19 -8.34 12.93
C VAL A 189 10.09 -9.22 13.81
N SER A 190 10.78 -8.64 14.79
CA SER A 190 11.66 -9.39 15.70
C SER A 190 10.92 -10.36 16.64
N GLN A 191 9.62 -10.14 16.86
CA GLN A 191 8.77 -10.97 17.71
C GLN A 191 8.05 -12.09 16.94
N LYS A 192 8.32 -12.27 15.65
CA LYS A 192 7.72 -13.37 14.89
C LYS A 192 8.11 -14.72 15.51
N THR A 193 7.11 -15.44 16.01
CA THR A 193 7.28 -16.78 16.63
C THR A 193 6.53 -17.89 15.91
N VAL A 194 5.63 -17.54 14.99
CA VAL A 194 4.71 -18.48 14.34
C VAL A 194 4.87 -18.42 12.82
N ASP A 195 5.24 -19.55 12.22
CA ASP A 195 5.38 -19.72 10.76
C ASP A 195 4.38 -20.71 10.16
N SER A 196 3.85 -21.64 10.96
CA SER A 196 3.00 -22.74 10.49
C SER A 196 1.52 -22.39 10.37
N ASP A 197 1.06 -21.39 11.13
CA ASP A 197 -0.36 -21.05 11.16
C ASP A 197 -0.79 -20.44 9.83
N LEU A 198 -2.04 -20.72 9.45
CA LEU A 198 -2.63 -20.17 8.24
C LEU A 198 -3.47 -18.94 8.55
N PHE A 199 -3.35 -17.92 7.72
CA PHE A 199 -4.26 -16.77 7.74
C PHE A 199 -4.90 -16.52 6.38
N LEU A 200 -5.99 -15.77 6.38
CA LEU A 200 -6.55 -15.11 5.20
C LEU A 200 -6.62 -13.61 5.43
N PHE A 201 -6.47 -12.83 4.35
CA PHE A 201 -6.71 -11.39 4.38
C PHE A 201 -7.70 -11.03 3.28
N TYR A 202 -8.88 -10.55 3.65
CA TYR A 202 -9.98 -10.26 2.73
C TYR A 202 -10.31 -8.76 2.67
N PHE A 203 -10.48 -8.22 1.47
CA PHE A 203 -10.97 -6.86 1.29
C PHE A 203 -12.49 -6.84 1.17
N LEU A 204 -13.19 -6.43 2.24
CA LEU A 204 -14.65 -6.37 2.30
C LEU A 204 -15.25 -5.52 1.16
N GLY A 205 -14.67 -4.35 0.91
CA GLY A 205 -15.14 -3.46 -0.16
C GLY A 205 -15.13 -4.12 -1.54
N LEU A 206 -14.05 -4.84 -1.86
CA LEU A 206 -13.84 -5.46 -3.17
C LEU A 206 -14.43 -6.87 -3.29
N GLY A 207 -14.63 -7.56 -2.18
CA GLY A 207 -15.04 -8.96 -2.17
C GLY A 207 -13.93 -9.92 -2.64
N ALA A 208 -12.68 -9.68 -2.24
CA ALA A 208 -11.51 -10.39 -2.75
C ALA A 208 -10.49 -10.70 -1.65
N PHE A 209 -9.76 -11.80 -1.79
CA PHE A 209 -8.62 -12.13 -0.93
C PHE A 209 -7.35 -11.46 -1.46
N TYR A 210 -6.53 -10.94 -0.56
CA TYR A 210 -5.13 -10.67 -0.87
C TYR A 210 -4.40 -12.01 -1.01
N ASN A 211 -3.65 -12.16 -2.09
CA ASN A 211 -2.82 -13.35 -2.33
C ASN A 211 -1.35 -13.03 -2.01
N GLU A 212 -0.45 -13.96 -2.27
CA GLU A 212 0.98 -13.85 -1.96
C GLU A 212 1.72 -12.70 -2.66
N THR A 213 1.16 -12.17 -3.75
CA THR A 213 1.75 -11.03 -4.47
C THR A 213 1.34 -9.69 -3.85
N GLY A 214 0.29 -9.68 -3.01
CA GLY A 214 -0.21 -8.47 -2.35
C GLY A 214 0.62 -8.07 -1.13
N GLU A 215 0.95 -6.77 -1.06
CA GLU A 215 1.76 -6.19 0.03
C GLU A 215 1.17 -6.42 1.43
N LEU A 216 -0.16 -6.47 1.56
CA LEU A 216 -0.81 -6.79 2.82
C LEU A 216 -0.61 -8.23 3.26
N SER A 217 -0.67 -9.20 2.33
CA SER A 217 -0.31 -10.59 2.63
C SER A 217 1.15 -10.70 3.03
N LYS A 218 2.06 -10.06 2.28
CA LYS A 218 3.49 -10.07 2.60
C LYS A 218 3.78 -9.45 3.98
N THR A 219 3.05 -8.40 4.33
CA THR A 219 3.15 -7.74 5.65
C THR A 219 2.78 -8.71 6.76
N VAL A 220 1.65 -9.41 6.63
CA VAL A 220 1.25 -10.42 7.61
C VAL A 220 2.27 -11.57 7.63
N GLU A 221 2.66 -12.15 6.49
CA GLU A 221 3.64 -13.25 6.42
C GLU A 221 5.01 -12.89 7.04
N LYS A 222 5.38 -11.61 7.05
CA LYS A 222 6.61 -11.15 7.71
C LYS A 222 6.57 -11.20 9.23
N ILE A 223 5.38 -11.26 9.83
CA ILE A 223 5.19 -11.18 11.28
C ILE A 223 4.34 -12.32 11.84
N TYR A 224 3.60 -13.04 10.99
CA TYR A 224 2.69 -14.12 11.36
C TYR A 224 2.43 -15.08 10.18
N GLY A 225 2.55 -16.38 10.44
CA GLY A 225 1.94 -17.44 9.64
C GLY A 225 2.22 -17.40 8.13
N LYS A 226 1.35 -18.08 7.39
CA LYS A 226 1.39 -18.18 5.92
C LYS A 226 0.00 -17.93 5.34
N ASN A 227 -0.09 -17.20 4.24
CA ASN A 227 -1.38 -16.95 3.60
C ASN A 227 -1.93 -18.26 2.99
N ALA A 228 -3.15 -18.64 3.38
CA ALA A 228 -3.82 -19.85 2.91
C ALA A 228 -4.05 -19.86 1.39
N THR A 229 -4.12 -18.70 0.72
CA THR A 229 -4.28 -18.65 -0.75
C THR A 229 -3.12 -19.32 -1.49
N ARG A 230 -1.93 -19.40 -0.88
CA ARG A 230 -0.76 -20.08 -1.45
C ARG A 230 -0.95 -21.59 -1.63
N LEU A 231 -1.89 -22.18 -0.89
CA LEU A 231 -2.16 -23.61 -0.90
C LEU A 231 -3.27 -23.98 -1.88
N ILE A 232 -3.88 -22.99 -2.55
CA ILE A 232 -4.91 -23.23 -3.55
C ILE A 232 -4.23 -23.70 -4.85
N GLU A 233 -4.42 -24.97 -5.18
CA GLU A 233 -3.89 -25.55 -6.41
C GLU A 233 -4.42 -24.81 -7.65
N GLY A 234 -3.52 -24.52 -8.60
CA GLY A 234 -3.87 -23.84 -9.86
C GLY A 234 -4.08 -22.33 -9.74
N LEU A 235 -4.01 -21.75 -8.53
CA LEU A 235 -4.03 -20.30 -8.37
C LEU A 235 -2.69 -19.71 -8.86
N ASN A 236 -2.75 -18.91 -9.92
CA ASN A 236 -1.61 -18.19 -10.49
C ASN A 236 -1.97 -16.70 -10.56
N PRO A 237 -1.85 -15.96 -9.45
CA PRO A 237 -2.33 -14.59 -9.39
C PRO A 237 -1.46 -13.67 -10.25
N THR A 238 -2.11 -12.88 -11.10
CA THR A 238 -1.49 -11.80 -11.89
C THR A 238 -1.78 -10.41 -11.31
N SER A 239 -2.50 -10.36 -10.18
CA SER A 239 -2.93 -9.16 -9.46
C SER A 239 -2.69 -9.37 -7.96
N PRO A 240 -2.39 -8.31 -7.18
CA PRO A 240 -2.27 -8.35 -5.70
C PRO A 240 -3.48 -8.93 -4.96
N THR A 241 -4.64 -8.93 -5.61
CA THR A 241 -5.87 -9.52 -5.08
C THR A 241 -6.39 -10.59 -6.04
N THR A 242 -6.82 -11.70 -5.47
CA THR A 242 -7.60 -12.71 -6.16
C THR A 242 -9.05 -12.52 -5.73
N LYS A 243 -9.92 -12.14 -6.66
CA LYS A 243 -11.35 -12.12 -6.36
C LYS A 243 -11.76 -13.49 -5.84
N ALA A 244 -12.45 -13.52 -4.70
CA ALA A 244 -13.18 -14.71 -4.31
C ALA A 244 -14.13 -14.98 -5.48
N PRO A 245 -13.95 -16.04 -6.26
CA PRO A 245 -14.80 -16.30 -7.39
C PRO A 245 -16.19 -16.61 -6.87
N GLU A 246 -17.18 -16.15 -7.61
CA GLU A 246 -18.52 -16.76 -7.63
C GLU A 246 -18.49 -18.19 -8.23
N THR A 247 -17.30 -18.77 -8.48
CA THR A 247 -17.10 -20.16 -8.90
C THR A 247 -16.72 -21.04 -7.72
N GLU A 248 -17.37 -22.20 -7.64
CA GLU A 248 -17.26 -23.21 -6.57
C GLU A 248 -15.81 -23.66 -6.25
N GLY A 249 -14.83 -23.40 -7.12
CA GLY A 249 -13.45 -23.89 -7.00
C GLY A 249 -12.64 -23.30 -5.84
N ILE A 250 -12.51 -21.97 -5.72
CA ILE A 250 -11.70 -21.37 -4.63
C ILE A 250 -12.38 -21.58 -3.27
N PHE A 251 -13.71 -21.54 -3.26
CA PHE A 251 -14.48 -21.89 -2.07
C PHE A 251 -14.18 -23.32 -1.62
N ALA A 252 -14.34 -24.29 -2.52
CA ALA A 252 -14.05 -25.69 -2.21
C ALA A 252 -12.59 -25.90 -1.78
N SER A 253 -11.62 -25.26 -2.46
CA SER A 253 -10.22 -25.36 -2.09
C SER A 253 -9.94 -24.79 -0.70
N LEU A 254 -10.47 -23.61 -0.36
CA LEU A 254 -10.29 -23.02 0.96
C LEU A 254 -10.94 -23.86 2.06
N THR A 255 -12.12 -24.44 1.80
CA THR A 255 -12.76 -25.37 2.72
C THR A 255 -11.90 -26.61 2.95
N VAL A 256 -11.40 -27.25 1.89
CA VAL A 256 -10.50 -28.42 2.01
C VAL A 256 -9.22 -28.06 2.76
N ILE A 257 -8.58 -26.93 2.41
CA ILE A 257 -7.38 -26.44 3.11
C ILE A 257 -7.70 -26.28 4.60
N ASN A 258 -8.83 -25.67 4.95
CA ASN A 258 -9.22 -25.43 6.34
C ASN A 258 -9.53 -26.74 7.09
N GLU A 259 -10.16 -27.72 6.44
CA GLU A 259 -10.42 -29.06 7.01
C GLU A 259 -9.11 -29.82 7.28
N GLU A 260 -8.11 -29.69 6.41
CA GLU A 260 -6.80 -30.35 6.57
C GLU A 260 -5.86 -29.59 7.51
N THR A 261 -5.86 -28.26 7.44
CA THR A 261 -5.03 -27.34 8.22
C THR A 261 -5.84 -26.09 8.57
N PRO A 262 -6.27 -25.93 9.83
CA PRO A 262 -7.15 -24.83 10.22
C PRO A 262 -6.56 -23.44 9.92
N ILE A 263 -7.38 -22.58 9.33
CA ILE A 263 -7.10 -21.15 9.19
C ILE A 263 -7.34 -20.51 10.55
N LYS A 264 -6.26 -19.99 11.16
CA LYS A 264 -6.22 -19.47 12.53
C LYS A 264 -6.59 -18.00 12.64
N LEU A 265 -6.49 -17.25 11.56
CA LEU A 265 -6.74 -15.81 11.56
C LEU A 265 -7.38 -15.36 10.25
N LEU A 266 -8.46 -14.59 10.36
CA LEU A 266 -9.05 -13.86 9.24
C LEU A 266 -8.93 -12.36 9.47
N LEU A 267 -8.08 -11.72 8.69
CA LEU A 267 -7.98 -10.27 8.64
C LEU A 267 -8.90 -9.72 7.56
N LEU A 268 -9.61 -8.65 7.88
CA LEU A 268 -10.53 -7.95 7.00
C LEU A 268 -10.00 -6.54 6.79
N ARG A 269 -9.98 -6.08 5.54
CA ARG A 269 -9.79 -4.67 5.23
C ARG A 269 -11.16 -4.02 5.14
N GLY A 270 -11.44 -3.10 6.06
CA GLY A 270 -12.61 -2.21 6.00
C GLY A 270 -12.52 -1.24 4.81
N SER A 271 -13.51 -0.38 4.67
CA SER A 271 -13.39 0.86 3.90
C SER A 271 -13.07 2.01 4.84
N ALA A 272 -12.52 3.09 4.30
CA ALA A 272 -12.18 4.26 5.10
C ALA A 272 -13.41 4.81 5.84
N GLY A 273 -13.31 4.88 7.18
CA GLY A 273 -14.35 5.42 8.05
C GLY A 273 -15.53 4.47 8.31
N ASP A 274 -15.44 3.20 7.90
CA ASP A 274 -16.43 2.20 8.30
C ASP A 274 -16.55 2.15 9.82
N GLN A 275 -17.77 2.01 10.34
CA GLN A 275 -18.03 1.70 11.75
C GLN A 275 -18.56 0.27 11.86
N ALA A 276 -18.76 -0.20 13.10
CA ALA A 276 -19.23 -1.54 13.41
C ALA A 276 -20.46 -1.98 12.57
N GLU A 277 -21.48 -1.12 12.46
CA GLU A 277 -22.71 -1.43 11.71
C GLU A 277 -22.44 -1.62 10.20
N GLN A 278 -21.59 -0.78 9.60
CA GLN A 278 -21.23 -0.91 8.18
C GLN A 278 -20.41 -2.18 7.94
N LEU A 279 -19.51 -2.53 8.86
CA LEU A 279 -18.72 -3.76 8.79
C LEU A 279 -19.60 -5.01 8.93
N PHE A 280 -20.53 -5.00 9.90
CA PHE A 280 -21.52 -6.06 10.08
C PHE A 280 -22.37 -6.25 8.81
N SER A 281 -22.87 -5.16 8.24
CA SER A 281 -23.64 -5.19 6.99
C SER A 281 -22.80 -5.70 5.82
N LYS A 282 -21.55 -5.24 5.69
CA LYS A 282 -20.64 -5.70 4.64
C LYS A 282 -20.37 -7.20 4.76
N TRP A 283 -20.05 -7.71 5.93
CA TRP A 283 -19.86 -9.15 6.16
C TRP A 283 -21.04 -9.97 5.62
N ASN A 284 -22.25 -9.66 6.07
CA ASN A 284 -23.46 -10.37 5.65
C ASN A 284 -23.80 -10.21 4.16
N SER A 285 -23.28 -9.17 3.50
CA SER A 285 -23.45 -8.95 2.06
C SER A 285 -22.40 -9.65 1.17
N LYS A 286 -21.34 -10.20 1.75
CA LYS A 286 -20.17 -10.71 1.01
C LYS A 286 -20.08 -12.21 1.10
N SER A 287 -19.70 -12.89 0.02
CA SER A 287 -19.59 -14.35 0.00
C SER A 287 -18.67 -14.91 1.09
N ILE A 288 -17.76 -14.13 1.67
CA ILE A 288 -16.92 -14.61 2.76
C ILE A 288 -17.70 -15.15 3.97
N HIS A 289 -18.89 -14.63 4.28
CA HIS A 289 -19.70 -15.13 5.40
C HIS A 289 -20.21 -16.56 5.19
N VAL A 290 -20.29 -17.04 3.94
CA VAL A 290 -20.74 -18.42 3.67
C VAL A 290 -19.62 -19.45 3.79
N TYR A 291 -18.37 -19.01 3.94
CA TYR A 291 -17.24 -19.92 4.13
C TYR A 291 -17.33 -20.49 5.54
N LYS A 292 -17.42 -21.82 5.62
CA LYS A 292 -17.37 -22.55 6.88
C LYS A 292 -15.93 -22.62 7.34
N PHE A 293 -15.50 -21.59 8.07
CA PHE A 293 -14.26 -21.63 8.82
C PHE A 293 -14.55 -22.38 10.11
N ASP A 294 -14.40 -23.71 10.10
CA ASP A 294 -14.72 -24.61 11.24
C ASP A 294 -13.98 -24.28 12.55
N TYR A 295 -13.07 -23.29 12.57
CA TYR A 295 -12.18 -22.97 13.68
C TYR A 295 -11.92 -21.45 13.87
N ILE A 296 -12.96 -20.61 13.78
CA ILE A 296 -13.01 -19.48 14.71
C ILE A 296 -13.17 -20.14 16.08
N ASP A 297 -12.05 -20.56 16.68
CA ASP A 297 -12.02 -21.37 17.89
C ASP A 297 -12.85 -20.65 18.96
N GLY A 298 -13.93 -21.30 19.40
CA GLY A 298 -15.11 -20.67 20.02
C GLY A 298 -14.90 -20.09 21.43
N SER A 299 -13.75 -19.50 21.71
CA SER A 299 -13.49 -18.74 22.93
C SER A 299 -12.82 -17.39 22.70
N ASP A 300 -12.11 -17.18 21.59
CA ASP A 300 -11.40 -15.92 21.28
C ASP A 300 -11.72 -15.50 19.83
N SER A 301 -12.01 -14.20 19.61
CA SER A 301 -12.24 -13.74 18.24
C SER A 301 -10.95 -13.86 17.42
N ASN A 302 -11.08 -14.53 16.28
CA ASN A 302 -9.99 -14.73 15.32
C ASN A 302 -10.28 -14.01 13.99
N VAL A 303 -11.25 -13.08 14.01
CA VAL A 303 -11.69 -12.32 12.84
C VAL A 303 -11.67 -10.84 13.18
N PHE A 304 -10.78 -10.11 12.51
CA PHE A 304 -10.56 -8.68 12.79
C PHE A 304 -10.66 -7.86 11.53
N ALA A 305 -11.35 -6.72 11.58
CA ALA A 305 -11.24 -5.70 10.54
C ALA A 305 -10.27 -4.60 10.96
N ILE A 306 -9.49 -4.11 9.99
CA ILE A 306 -8.59 -2.98 10.17
C ILE A 306 -9.00 -1.85 9.23
N GLU A 307 -8.95 -0.62 9.74
CA GLU A 307 -9.20 0.62 9.02
C GLU A 307 -8.28 0.71 7.78
N SER A 308 -8.89 0.89 6.62
CA SER A 308 -8.20 0.84 5.32
C SER A 308 -7.10 1.88 5.18
N ASP A 309 -7.27 3.07 5.76
CA ASP A 309 -6.27 4.13 5.64
C ASP A 309 -4.94 3.71 6.30
N LEU A 310 -4.97 2.89 7.36
CA LEU A 310 -3.76 2.35 8.00
C LEU A 310 -3.05 1.29 7.13
N LEU A 311 -3.81 0.59 6.29
CA LEU A 311 -3.36 -0.52 5.46
C LEU A 311 -2.76 -0.08 4.12
N SER A 312 -2.39 1.20 3.96
CA SER A 312 -1.89 1.70 2.68
C SER A 312 -0.90 2.86 2.82
N GLY A 313 -0.03 2.99 1.82
CA GLY A 313 0.86 4.13 1.68
C GLY A 313 1.82 4.29 2.87
N PRO A 314 2.22 5.54 3.20
CA PRO A 314 3.17 5.82 4.28
C PRO A 314 2.71 5.55 5.71
N MET A 315 1.47 5.09 5.91
CA MET A 315 1.00 4.60 7.21
C MET A 315 1.25 3.10 7.41
N ASP A 316 1.91 2.42 6.46
CA ASP A 316 2.08 0.97 6.49
C ASP A 316 2.73 0.42 7.77
N TYR A 317 3.63 1.15 8.43
CA TYR A 317 4.19 0.74 9.71
C TYR A 317 3.15 0.65 10.84
N ILE A 318 2.07 1.44 10.77
CA ILE A 318 0.93 1.35 11.69
C ILE A 318 0.16 0.06 11.43
N ALA A 319 0.06 -0.39 10.17
CA ALA A 319 -0.49 -1.72 9.87
C ALA A 319 0.34 -2.85 10.49
N TYR A 320 1.68 -2.76 10.48
CA TYR A 320 2.53 -3.73 11.20
C TYR A 320 2.20 -3.75 12.69
N ALA A 321 2.04 -2.59 13.32
CA ALA A 321 1.65 -2.50 14.73
C ALA A 321 0.27 -3.13 14.98
N ALA A 322 -0.74 -2.75 14.20
CA ALA A 322 -2.11 -3.25 14.33
C ALA A 322 -2.17 -4.77 14.19
N ILE A 323 -1.54 -5.33 13.16
CA ILE A 323 -1.52 -6.78 12.94
C ILE A 323 -0.69 -7.48 14.02
N GLY A 324 0.45 -6.90 14.42
CA GLY A 324 1.29 -7.43 15.51
C GLY A 324 0.50 -7.54 16.82
N LYS A 325 -0.28 -6.51 17.16
CA LYS A 325 -1.17 -6.51 18.33
C LYS A 325 -2.28 -7.56 18.21
N ILE A 326 -2.93 -7.69 17.05
CA ILE A 326 -3.96 -8.72 16.78
C ILE A 326 -3.41 -10.13 17.02
N VAL A 327 -2.16 -10.40 16.62
CA VAL A 327 -1.52 -11.72 16.84
C VAL A 327 -0.87 -11.87 18.22
N GLY A 328 -1.14 -10.95 19.15
CA GLY A 328 -0.75 -11.05 20.55
C GLY A 328 0.69 -10.62 20.87
N MET A 329 1.34 -9.81 20.02
CA MET A 329 2.68 -9.29 20.30
C MET A 329 2.66 -8.24 21.43
N ASP A 330 3.67 -8.31 22.29
CA ASP A 330 3.87 -7.36 23.38
C ASP A 330 4.67 -6.15 22.86
N LEU A 331 3.96 -5.06 22.56
CA LEU A 331 4.51 -3.88 21.90
C LEU A 331 4.31 -2.65 22.79
N ASP A 332 5.36 -1.85 22.96
CA ASP A 332 5.39 -0.65 23.81
C ASP A 332 4.64 0.56 23.24
N PHE A 333 3.86 0.37 22.16
CA PHE A 333 3.06 1.39 21.50
C PHE A 333 1.65 0.86 21.20
N THR A 334 0.68 1.77 21.17
CA THR A 334 -0.71 1.49 20.75
C THR A 334 -0.91 1.91 19.29
N VAL A 335 -1.98 1.44 18.65
CA VAL A 335 -2.30 1.87 17.29
C VAL A 335 -2.74 3.33 17.30
N SER A 336 -3.55 3.71 18.29
CA SER A 336 -4.01 5.10 18.46
C SER A 336 -2.86 6.08 18.61
N ASP A 337 -1.85 5.79 19.44
CA ASP A 337 -0.71 6.70 19.65
C ASP A 337 0.08 6.93 18.34
N LEU A 338 0.27 5.88 17.54
CA LEU A 338 0.97 5.99 16.25
C LEU A 338 0.16 6.78 15.23
N VAL A 339 -1.18 6.61 15.22
CA VAL A 339 -2.07 7.39 14.36
C VAL A 339 -2.02 8.87 14.75
N ASP A 340 -2.07 9.19 16.04
CA ASP A 340 -2.00 10.56 16.52
C ASP A 340 -0.64 11.22 16.25
N GLU A 341 0.46 10.49 16.44
CA GLU A 341 1.80 10.94 16.06
C GLU A 341 1.86 11.24 14.54
N TYR A 342 1.33 10.35 13.70
CA TYR A 342 1.31 10.54 12.25
C TYR A 342 0.43 11.74 11.83
N LYS A 343 -0.75 11.90 12.44
CA LYS A 343 -1.64 13.06 12.22
C LYS A 343 -0.95 14.36 12.62
N GLN A 344 -0.27 14.39 13.76
CA GLN A 344 0.44 15.57 14.24
C GLN A 344 1.60 15.95 13.31
N LEU A 345 2.37 14.97 12.84
CA LEU A 345 3.53 15.19 11.98
C LEU A 345 3.14 15.61 10.56
N TYR A 346 2.11 14.97 9.98
CA TYR A 346 1.85 15.06 8.54
C TYR A 346 0.47 15.58 8.16
N GLY A 347 -0.45 15.76 9.12
CA GLY A 347 -1.80 16.27 8.87
C GLY A 347 -2.72 15.28 8.16
N PHE A 348 -2.38 13.99 8.18
CA PHE A 348 -3.16 12.91 7.59
C PHE A 348 -3.49 11.85 8.62
N GLY A 349 -4.62 11.17 8.44
CA GLY A 349 -4.98 9.99 9.20
C GLY A 349 -6.45 9.63 9.02
N PRO A 350 -6.88 8.47 9.54
CA PRO A 350 -8.27 8.06 9.43
C PRO A 350 -9.17 9.00 10.22
N ASN A 351 -10.37 9.25 9.68
CA ASN A 351 -11.43 10.02 10.33
C ASN A 351 -12.36 9.09 11.13
N THR A 352 -11.76 8.31 12.04
CA THR A 352 -12.45 7.38 12.94
C THR A 352 -11.70 7.32 14.27
N GLU A 353 -12.44 7.00 15.34
CA GLU A 353 -11.94 6.81 16.71
C GLU A 353 -11.57 5.34 16.99
N THR A 354 -11.96 4.43 16.10
CA THR A 354 -11.64 3.00 16.19
C THR A 354 -10.92 2.58 14.91
N TYR A 355 -9.83 1.84 15.06
CA TYR A 355 -8.97 1.40 13.97
C TYR A 355 -8.99 -0.12 13.77
N ILE A 356 -9.33 -0.87 14.81
CA ILE A 356 -9.46 -2.32 14.79
C ILE A 356 -10.84 -2.71 15.34
N TRP A 357 -11.56 -3.54 14.57
CA TRP A 357 -12.82 -4.14 15.00
C TRP A 357 -12.68 -5.64 15.14
N GLU A 358 -13.32 -6.17 16.15
CA GLU A 358 -13.42 -7.59 16.45
C GLU A 358 -14.80 -8.11 16.04
N PHE A 359 -14.84 -9.26 15.39
CA PHE A 359 -16.09 -9.90 14.95
C PHE A 359 -16.39 -11.07 15.89
N GLN A 360 -17.57 -11.03 16.51
CA GLN A 360 -18.01 -12.03 17.47
C GLN A 360 -19.14 -12.87 16.87
N PHE A 361 -19.00 -14.18 16.96
CA PHE A 361 -19.92 -15.15 16.36
C PHE A 361 -20.68 -15.88 17.47
N ASP A 362 -21.92 -16.27 17.17
CA ASP A 362 -22.72 -17.07 18.08
C ASP A 362 -22.35 -18.57 18.02
N GLU A 363 -23.04 -19.40 18.81
CA GLU A 363 -22.83 -20.85 18.86
C GLU A 363 -23.12 -21.58 17.53
N ASN A 364 -23.83 -20.93 16.60
CA ASN A 364 -24.14 -21.46 15.28
C ASN A 364 -23.11 -21.02 14.21
N GLY A 365 -22.15 -20.16 14.59
CA GLY A 365 -21.19 -19.56 13.69
C GLY A 365 -21.75 -18.36 12.90
N ASP A 366 -22.93 -17.85 13.27
CA ASP A 366 -23.49 -16.65 12.68
C ASP A 366 -22.89 -15.40 13.35
N LEU A 367 -22.67 -14.32 12.58
CA LEU A 367 -22.13 -13.08 13.13
C LEU A 367 -23.14 -12.46 14.11
N ALA A 368 -22.75 -12.38 15.39
CA ALA A 368 -23.57 -11.82 16.45
C ALA A 368 -23.33 -10.32 16.63
N GLU A 369 -22.06 -9.90 16.63
CA GLU A 369 -21.67 -8.50 16.87
C GLU A 369 -20.35 -8.15 16.16
N VAL A 370 -20.19 -6.87 15.84
CA VAL A 370 -18.89 -6.27 15.51
C VAL A 370 -18.66 -5.16 16.52
N MET A 371 -17.52 -5.15 17.18
CA MET A 371 -17.22 -4.18 18.23
C MET A 371 -15.79 -3.62 18.09
N PRO A 372 -15.51 -2.42 18.62
CA PRO A 372 -14.13 -1.96 18.78
C PRO A 372 -13.31 -3.01 19.53
N SER A 373 -12.16 -3.37 18.99
CA SER A 373 -11.28 -4.32 19.67
C SER A 373 -10.64 -3.67 20.89
N SER A 374 -10.47 -4.44 21.98
CA SER A 374 -9.73 -3.96 23.16
C SER A 374 -8.22 -3.85 22.94
N ILE A 375 -7.76 -4.24 21.75
CA ILE A 375 -6.35 -4.31 21.34
C ILE A 375 -5.85 -2.97 20.76
N ASP A 376 -6.77 -2.05 20.44
CA ASP A 376 -6.51 -0.76 19.79
C ASP A 376 -5.62 0.19 20.62
#